data_AF-A0A2V8N5M7-F1
#
_entry.id   AF-A0A2V8N5M7-F1
#
_cell.length_a   1.000
_cell.length_b   1.000
_cell.length_c   1.000
_cell.angle_alpha   90.00
_cell.angle_beta   90.00
_cell.angle_gamma   90.00
#
_symmetry.space_group_name_H-M   'P 1'
#
loop_
_entity.id
_entity.type
_entity.pdbx_description
1 polymer ?
#
loop_
_entity_poly.entity_id
_entity_poly.type
_entity_poly.pdbx_seq_one_letter_code
_entity_poly.pdbx_strand_id
1 'polypeptide(L)'
;MSETRAALAPQFDDAEQQQEASSLGMWIFLATEIMFFGGLFTGYAVYRSAYPAAFADASRRLDMVLGGTNTAVLLSSSLTMALAVHSSQKGNSRKLVGFLLFTMLLGSVFLGIKFFEYFQKF
;
A
#
# COMPACT_ATOMS: atom_id res chain seq x y z
N MET A 1 7.77 -30.81 17.59
CA MET A 1 7.88 -30.04 16.33
C MET A 1 8.76 -28.85 16.63
N SER A 2 9.89 -28.73 15.94
CA SER A 2 10.95 -27.74 16.21
C SER A 2 10.43 -26.32 15.96
N GLU A 3 10.44 -25.48 16.99
CA GLU A 3 10.27 -24.04 16.83
C GLU A 3 11.42 -23.52 15.96
N THR A 4 11.11 -23.13 14.72
CA THR A 4 12.08 -22.44 13.86
C THR A 4 12.23 -21.02 14.44
N ARG A 5 13.07 -20.85 15.46
CA ARG A 5 13.50 -19.53 15.93
C ARG A 5 14.13 -18.83 14.74
N ALA A 6 13.63 -17.65 14.38
CA ALA A 6 14.30 -16.79 13.41
C ALA A 6 15.76 -16.68 13.85
N ALA A 7 16.69 -17.11 12.99
CA ALA A 7 18.10 -17.09 13.34
C ALA A 7 18.51 -15.64 13.64
N LEU A 8 19.09 -15.42 14.81
CA LEU A 8 19.65 -14.13 15.19
C LEU A 8 20.76 -13.81 14.18
N ALA A 9 20.65 -12.66 13.51
CA ALA A 9 21.68 -12.26 12.57
C ALA A 9 22.97 -11.88 13.33
N PRO A 10 24.17 -12.16 12.80
CA PRO A 10 25.43 -12.01 13.55
C PRO A 10 25.73 -10.59 14.05
N GLN A 11 25.10 -9.58 13.46
CA GLN A 11 25.25 -8.17 13.83
C GLN A 11 24.38 -7.72 15.00
N PHE A 12 23.48 -8.57 15.51
CA PHE A 12 22.60 -8.24 16.64
C PHE A 12 23.00 -9.06 17.86
N ASP A 13 22.93 -8.41 19.02
CA ASP A 13 23.25 -9.00 20.31
C ASP A 13 22.12 -9.92 20.79
N ASP A 14 20.86 -9.57 20.49
CA ASP A 14 19.68 -10.36 20.83
C ASP A 14 18.50 -10.16 19.84
N ALA A 15 17.46 -10.98 20.02
CA ALA A 15 16.29 -10.99 19.14
C ALA A 15 15.38 -9.75 19.32
N GLU A 16 15.42 -9.08 20.47
CA GLU A 16 14.66 -7.87 20.76
C GLU A 16 15.24 -6.71 19.97
N GLN A 17 16.56 -6.51 20.05
CA GLN A 17 17.31 -5.53 19.27
C GLN A 17 17.08 -5.72 17.76
N GLN A 18 17.08 -6.97 17.27
CA GLN A 18 16.80 -7.26 15.86
C GLN A 18 15.36 -6.85 15.43
N GLN A 19 14.37 -7.07 16.29
CA GLN A 19 12.97 -6.68 16.02
C GLN A 19 12.79 -5.16 16.06
N GLU A 20 13.42 -4.49 17.03
CA GLU A 20 13.41 -3.03 17.14
C GLU A 20 14.07 -2.38 15.92
N ALA A 21 15.25 -2.86 15.51
CA ALA A 21 15.94 -2.37 14.32
C ALA A 21 15.10 -2.55 13.05
N SER A 22 14.43 -3.69 12.89
CA SER A 22 13.54 -3.94 11.76
C SER A 22 12.33 -3.00 11.74
N SER A 23 11.73 -2.77 12.92
CA SER A 23 10.57 -1.88 13.08
C SER A 23 10.95 -0.42 12.81
N LEU A 24 12.09 0.02 13.36
CA LEU A 24 12.66 1.34 13.10
C LEU A 24 12.95 1.55 11.62
N GLY A 25 13.56 0.56 10.96
CA GLY A 25 13.84 0.59 9.53
C GLY A 25 12.56 0.78 8.70
N MET A 26 11.49 0.06 9.03
CA MET A 26 10.18 0.24 8.38
C MET A 26 9.59 1.64 8.61
N TRP A 27 9.71 2.20 9.81
CA TRP A 27 9.26 3.57 10.09
C TRP A 27 10.02 4.63 9.30
N ILE A 28 11.34 4.51 9.22
CA ILE A 28 12.17 5.43 8.42
C ILE A 28 11.81 5.31 6.94
N PHE A 29 11.65 4.09 6.42
CA PHE A 29 11.20 3.85 5.06
C PHE A 29 9.85 4.53 4.78
N LEU A 30 8.85 4.34 5.65
CA LEU A 30 7.55 5.01 5.51
C LEU A 30 7.67 6.55 5.55
N ALA A 31 8.55 7.10 6.41
CA ALA A 31 8.80 8.53 6.44
C ALA A 31 9.37 9.05 5.11
N THR A 32 10.28 8.29 4.47
CA THR A 32 10.81 8.68 3.15
C THR A 32 9.74 8.67 2.07
N GLU A 33 8.82 7.70 2.09
CA GLU A 33 7.68 7.67 1.16
C GLU A 33 6.74 8.87 1.38
N ILE A 34 6.47 9.26 2.64
CA ILE A 34 5.68 10.46 2.95
C ILE A 34 6.35 11.72 2.35
N MET A 35 7.68 11.85 2.47
CA MET A 35 8.42 12.97 1.89
C MET A 35 8.35 12.96 0.35
N PHE A 36 8.49 11.79 -0.27
CA PHE A 36 8.38 11.61 -1.72
C PHE A 36 7.00 12.06 -2.24
N PHE A 37 5.91 11.55 -1.66
CA PHE A 37 4.56 11.97 -2.03
C PHE A 37 4.28 13.44 -1.65
N GLY A 38 4.87 13.95 -0.57
CA GLY A 38 4.79 15.36 -0.19
C GLY A 38 5.34 16.29 -1.29
N GLY A 39 6.46 15.91 -1.93
CA GLY A 39 6.98 16.60 -3.10
C GLY A 39 6.01 16.59 -4.28
N LEU A 40 5.41 15.43 -4.59
CA LEU A 40 4.41 15.29 -5.65
C LEU A 40 3.16 16.14 -5.39
N PHE A 41 2.64 16.16 -4.17
CA PHE A 41 1.50 17.00 -3.79
C PHE A 41 1.82 18.49 -3.86
N THR A 42 3.03 18.89 -3.45
CA THR A 42 3.50 20.28 -3.57
C THR A 42 3.54 20.68 -5.05
N GLY A 43 4.09 19.84 -5.91
CA GLY A 43 4.06 20.03 -7.37
C GLY A 43 2.63 20.18 -7.89
N TYR A 44 1.73 19.25 -7.53
CA TYR A 44 0.31 19.33 -7.89
C TYR A 44 -0.32 20.67 -7.46
N ALA A 45 -0.10 21.11 -6.22
CA ALA A 45 -0.68 22.35 -5.70
C ALA A 45 -0.18 23.59 -6.45
N VAL A 46 1.14 23.68 -6.71
CA VAL A 46 1.75 24.77 -7.49
C VAL A 46 1.16 24.82 -8.90
N TYR A 47 1.15 23.70 -9.63
CA TYR A 47 0.61 23.66 -10.99
C TYR A 47 -0.90 23.90 -11.04
N ARG A 48 -1.66 23.40 -10.06
CA ARG A 48 -3.10 23.69 -9.94
C ARG A 48 -3.37 25.18 -9.76
N SER A 49 -2.52 25.88 -9.00
CA SER A 49 -2.63 27.33 -8.80
C SER A 49 -2.21 28.14 -10.02
N ALA A 50 -1.19 27.69 -10.75
CA ALA A 50 -0.68 28.37 -11.94
C ALA A 50 -1.57 28.19 -13.19
N TYR A 51 -2.23 27.03 -13.33
CA TYR A 51 -3.03 26.68 -14.51
C TYR A 51 -4.46 26.24 -14.16
N PRO A 52 -5.27 27.09 -13.50
CA PRO A 52 -6.58 26.69 -12.96
C PRO A 52 -7.56 26.22 -14.05
N ALA A 53 -7.55 26.83 -15.24
CA ALA A 53 -8.45 26.46 -16.34
C ALA A 53 -8.14 25.07 -16.90
N ALA A 54 -6.87 24.76 -17.16
CA ALA A 54 -6.44 23.45 -17.67
C ALA A 54 -6.79 22.33 -16.68
N PHE A 55 -6.56 22.59 -15.39
CA PHE A 55 -6.89 21.65 -14.32
C PHE A 55 -8.40 21.47 -14.12
N ALA A 56 -9.22 22.52 -14.31
CA ALA A 56 -10.68 22.39 -14.29
C ALA A 56 -11.19 21.52 -15.46
N ASP A 57 -10.58 21.64 -16.64
CA ASP A 57 -10.92 20.82 -17.80
C ASP A 57 -10.50 19.36 -17.61
N ALA A 58 -9.30 19.12 -17.08
CA ALA A 58 -8.82 17.79 -16.75
C ALA A 58 -9.70 17.10 -15.69
N SER A 59 -10.15 17.82 -14.66
CA SER A 59 -11.06 17.26 -13.62
C SER A 59 -12.37 16.73 -14.20
N ARG A 60 -12.89 17.31 -15.30
CA ARG A 60 -14.12 16.84 -15.96
C ARG A 60 -13.94 15.54 -16.73
N ARG A 61 -12.70 15.16 -17.08
CA ARG A 61 -12.38 13.92 -17.80
C ARG A 61 -12.14 12.73 -16.87
N LEU A 62 -12.24 12.95 -15.56
CA LEU A 62 -12.07 11.89 -14.57
C LEU A 62 -13.36 11.06 -14.47
N ASP A 63 -13.23 9.75 -14.58
CA ASP A 63 -14.36 8.84 -14.36
C ASP A 63 -14.48 8.60 -12.85
N MET A 64 -15.51 9.20 -12.26
CA MET A 64 -15.75 9.14 -10.82
C MET A 64 -16.17 7.73 -10.37
N VAL A 65 -16.82 6.95 -11.24
CA VAL A 65 -17.29 5.59 -10.91
C VAL A 65 -16.11 4.62 -10.92
N LEU A 66 -15.26 4.68 -11.94
CA LEU A 66 -14.03 3.88 -11.98
C LEU A 66 -13.10 4.26 -10.83
N GLY A 67 -12.94 5.56 -10.57
CA GLY A 67 -12.16 6.08 -9.44
C GLY A 67 -12.66 5.57 -8.09
N GLY A 68 -13.96 5.74 -7.81
CA GLY A 68 -14.58 5.31 -6.56
C GLY A 68 -14.56 3.80 -6.36
N THR A 69 -14.82 3.03 -7.42
CA THR A 69 -14.71 1.56 -7.38
C THR A 69 -13.29 1.12 -7.02
N ASN A 70 -12.28 1.74 -7.65
CA ASN A 70 -10.89 1.43 -7.39
C ASN A 70 -10.46 1.78 -5.95
N THR A 71 -10.99 2.86 -5.38
CA THR A 71 -10.82 3.18 -3.96
C THR A 71 -11.44 2.12 -3.05
N ALA A 72 -12.67 1.67 -3.34
CA ALA A 72 -13.31 0.61 -2.57
C ALA A 72 -12.52 -0.71 -2.61
N VAL A 73 -11.92 -1.04 -3.76
CA VAL A 73 -11.02 -2.19 -3.92
C VAL A 73 -9.79 -2.06 -3.00
N LEU A 74 -9.12 -0.90 -2.98
CA LEU A 74 -7.97 -0.68 -2.11
C LEU A 74 -8.31 -0.73 -0.62
N LEU A 75 -9.45 -0.15 -0.21
CA LEU A 75 -9.92 -0.21 1.18
C LEU A 75 -10.21 -1.66 1.60
N SER A 76 -10.85 -2.43 0.72
CA SER A 76 -11.11 -3.85 0.94
C SER A 76 -9.80 -4.64 1.05
N SER A 77 -8.80 -4.34 0.22
CA SER A 77 -7.48 -4.95 0.26
C SER A 77 -6.72 -4.64 1.56
N SER A 78 -6.84 -3.40 2.06
CA SER A 78 -6.29 -3.02 3.36
C SER A 78 -6.93 -3.80 4.51
N LEU A 79 -8.26 -3.99 4.46
CA LEU A 79 -8.98 -4.81 5.42
C LEU A 79 -8.51 -6.27 5.40
N THR A 80 -8.33 -6.88 4.22
CA THR A 80 -7.84 -8.26 4.13
C THR A 80 -6.43 -8.39 4.70
N MET A 81 -5.56 -7.39 4.50
CA MET A 81 -4.24 -7.38 5.12
C MET A 81 -4.31 -7.27 6.65
N ALA A 82 -5.18 -6.42 7.21
CA ALA A 82 -5.38 -6.34 8.66
C ALA A 82 -5.87 -7.68 9.26
N LEU A 83 -6.79 -8.36 8.57
CA LEU A 83 -7.26 -9.69 8.95
C LEU A 83 -6.16 -10.77 8.83
N ALA A 84 -5.23 -10.62 7.89
CA ALA A 84 -4.06 -11.48 7.76
C ALA A 84 -3.15 -11.35 8.99
N VAL A 85 -2.81 -10.11 9.39
CA VAL A 85 -2.02 -9.83 10.60
C VAL A 85 -2.69 -10.40 11.85
N HIS A 86 -4.00 -10.18 12.01
CA HIS A 86 -4.77 -10.75 13.12
C HIS A 86 -4.74 -12.29 13.15
N SER A 87 -4.82 -12.93 11.97
CA SER A 87 -4.74 -14.39 11.85
C SER A 87 -3.34 -14.91 12.19
N SER A 88 -2.29 -14.15 11.84
CA SER A 88 -0.91 -14.43 12.21
C SER A 88 -0.72 -14.41 13.73
N GLN A 89 -1.25 -13.39 14.41
CA GLN A 89 -1.19 -13.28 15.87
C GLN A 89 -1.91 -14.43 16.59
N LYS A 90 -2.96 -14.99 15.96
CA LYS A 90 -3.70 -16.16 16.47
C LYS A 90 -3.08 -17.51 16.08
N GLY A 91 -1.94 -17.52 15.40
CA GLY A 91 -1.28 -18.75 14.94
C GLY A 91 -2.05 -19.52 13.86
N ASN A 92 -3.02 -18.88 13.18
CA ASN A 92 -3.81 -19.54 12.14
C ASN A 92 -3.20 -19.32 10.75
N SER A 93 -2.21 -20.13 10.40
CA SER A 93 -1.46 -20.02 9.15
C SER A 93 -2.34 -20.19 7.90
N ARG A 94 -3.39 -21.02 7.96
CA ARG A 94 -4.30 -21.22 6.82
C ARG A 94 -5.09 -19.94 6.49
N LYS A 95 -5.61 -19.28 7.52
CA LYS A 95 -6.33 -18.00 7.34
C LYS A 95 -5.38 -16.86 6.95
N LEU A 96 -4.19 -16.81 7.53
CA LEU A 96 -3.13 -15.87 7.15
C LEU A 96 -2.85 -15.92 5.64
N VAL A 97 -2.52 -17.11 5.12
CA VAL A 97 -2.23 -17.28 3.68
C VAL A 97 -3.45 -16.94 2.83
N GLY A 98 -4.64 -17.39 3.24
CA GLY A 98 -5.88 -17.07 2.53
C GLY A 98 -6.11 -15.56 2.39
N PHE A 99 -5.96 -14.80 3.48
CA PHE A 99 -6.12 -13.35 3.45
C PHE A 99 -5.03 -12.64 2.64
N LEU A 100 -3.77 -13.11 2.69
CA LEU A 100 -2.70 -12.56 1.84
C LEU A 100 -2.99 -12.76 0.34
N LEU A 101 -3.52 -13.93 -0.05
CA LEU A 101 -3.94 -14.19 -1.43
C LEU A 101 -5.07 -13.25 -1.86
N PHE A 102 -6.05 -13.00 -0.98
CA PHE A 102 -7.10 -12.02 -1.26
C PHE A 102 -6.55 -10.59 -1.41
N THR A 103 -5.63 -10.16 -0.55
CA THR A 103 -4.96 -8.86 -0.66
C THR A 103 -4.25 -8.72 -2.02
N MET A 104 -3.49 -9.73 -2.43
CA MET A 104 -2.80 -9.74 -3.73
C MET A 104 -3.76 -9.73 -4.93
N LEU A 105 -4.86 -10.48 -4.84
CA LEU A 105 -5.90 -10.49 -5.87
C LEU A 105 -6.54 -9.11 -6.02
N LEU A 106 -6.94 -8.48 -4.93
CA LEU A 106 -7.53 -7.14 -4.94
C LEU A 106 -6.54 -6.08 -5.45
N GLY A 107 -5.25 -6.19 -5.08
CA GLY A 107 -4.19 -5.35 -5.66
C GLY A 107 -4.04 -5.53 -7.18
N SER A 108 -4.18 -6.77 -7.67
CA SER A 108 -4.15 -7.06 -9.11
C SER A 108 -5.37 -6.48 -9.84
N VAL A 109 -6.56 -6.55 -9.22
CA VAL A 109 -7.78 -5.90 -9.74
C VAL A 109 -7.59 -4.38 -9.83
N PHE A 110 -7.00 -3.76 -8.81
CA PHE A 110 -6.67 -2.34 -8.82
C PHE A 110 -5.78 -1.96 -10.02
N LEU A 111 -4.72 -2.74 -10.26
CA LEU A 111 -3.82 -2.52 -11.40
C LEU A 111 -4.54 -2.73 -12.74
N GLY A 112 -5.41 -3.74 -12.84
CA GLY A 112 -6.20 -4.02 -14.03
C GLY A 112 -7.16 -2.88 -14.38
N ILE A 113 -7.88 -2.33 -13.39
CA ILE A 113 -8.76 -1.17 -13.58
C ILE A 113 -7.94 0.03 -14.07
N LYS A 114 -6.79 0.30 -13.46
CA LYS A 114 -5.93 1.42 -13.86
C LYS A 114 -5.34 1.27 -15.26
N PHE A 115 -4.92 0.06 -15.61
CA PHE A 115 -4.41 -0.25 -16.94
C PHE A 115 -5.48 0.00 -18.01
N PHE A 116 -6.70 -0.51 -17.78
CA PHE A 116 -7.83 -0.29 -18.67
C PHE A 116 -8.21 1.20 -18.80
N GLU A 117 -8.27 1.93 -17.68
CA GLU A 117 -8.57 3.36 -17.66
C GLU A 117 -7.54 4.17 -18.47
N TYR A 118 -6.25 3.80 -18.39
CA TYR A 118 -5.19 4.45 -19.16
C TYR A 118 -5.29 4.13 -20.65
N PHE A 119 -5.49 2.86 -21.00
CA PHE A 119 -5.58 2.42 -22.40
C PHE A 119 -6.81 3.00 -23.12
N GLN A 120 -7.89 3.30 -22.40
CA GLN A 120 -9.04 3.99 -23.00
C GLN A 120 -8.84 5.51 -23.14
N LYS A 121 -7.99 6.12 -22.31
CA LYS A 121 -7.78 7.57 -22.29
C LYS A 121 -6.65 8.05 -23.20
N PHE A 122 -5.73 7.16 -23.59
CA PHE A 122 -4.55 7.44 -24.42
C PHE A 122 -4.32 6.31 -25.42
#